data_AF-A0A961EB52-F1
#
_entry.id   AF-A0A961EB52-F1
#
_cell.length_a   1.000
_cell.length_b   1.000
_cell.length_c   1.000
_cell.angle_alpha   90.00
_cell.angle_beta   90.00
_cell.angle_gamma   90.00
#
_symmetry.space_group_name_H-M   'P 1'
#
loop_
_entity.id
_entity.type
_entity.pdbx_description
1 polymer ?
#
loop_
_entity_poly.entity_id
_entity_poly.type
_entity_poly.pdbx_seq_one_letter_code
_entity_poly.pdbx_strand_id
1 'polypeptide(L)'
;MTPDDMDDPDLAVAGPLMSAIANQPATGIQLFRGARATPAAVAAMQRGSVVTLPLSSFASSSRIGIDFAHDPTQGGLNPGAKQRIPDDATIPVLYILGRGARAGNIAHDVGEFVTTGDFRIAAQVAVWGDGTHVVFLRQITPIEGTT
;
A
#
# COMPACT_ATOMS: atom_id res chain seq x y z
N MET A 1 22.88 -19.75 -0.18
CA MET A 1 23.37 -18.37 -0.11
C MET A 1 24.77 -18.38 -0.68
N THR A 2 24.89 -17.94 -1.92
CA THR A 2 26.17 -17.81 -2.61
C THR A 2 26.71 -16.38 -2.40
N PRO A 3 28.03 -16.16 -2.48
CA PRO A 3 28.65 -14.86 -2.22
C PRO A 3 28.15 -13.71 -3.12
N ASP A 4 27.48 -14.02 -4.23
CA ASP A 4 26.94 -13.04 -5.19
C ASP A 4 25.66 -12.31 -4.74
N ASP A 5 25.02 -12.74 -3.63
CA ASP A 5 23.82 -12.08 -3.10
C ASP A 5 24.15 -10.81 -2.26
N MET A 6 25.44 -10.48 -2.07
CA MET A 6 25.89 -9.38 -1.19
C MET A 6 26.03 -8.01 -1.89
N ASP A 7 25.92 -7.94 -3.21
CA ASP A 7 26.17 -6.72 -4.00
C ASP A 7 24.90 -6.14 -4.66
N ASP A 8 23.70 -6.52 -4.21
CA ASP A 8 22.47 -5.85 -4.64
C ASP A 8 22.19 -4.61 -3.74
N PRO A 9 22.43 -3.38 -4.21
CA PRO A 9 22.26 -2.17 -3.42
C PRO A 9 20.80 -1.96 -2.98
N ASP A 10 19.82 -2.55 -3.67
CA ASP A 10 18.41 -2.43 -3.33
C ASP A 10 18.04 -3.31 -2.11
N LEU A 11 18.72 -4.44 -1.93
CA LEU A 11 18.57 -5.31 -0.74
C LEU A 11 19.19 -4.68 0.52
N ALA A 12 20.26 -3.88 0.37
CA ALA A 12 20.96 -3.24 1.48
C ALA A 12 20.12 -2.14 2.18
N VAL A 13 19.19 -1.50 1.47
CA VAL A 13 18.35 -0.40 2.00
C VAL A 13 17.03 -0.91 2.59
N ALA A 14 16.54 -2.07 2.15
CA ALA A 14 15.27 -2.63 2.60
C ALA A 14 15.29 -2.96 4.10
N GLY A 15 16.35 -3.60 4.62
CA GLY A 15 16.46 -3.98 6.03
C GLY A 15 16.31 -2.80 7.02
N PRO A 16 17.13 -1.73 6.88
CA PRO A 16 17.01 -0.54 7.72
C PRO A 16 15.64 0.13 7.67
N LEU A 17 15.01 0.21 6.50
CA LEU A 17 13.70 0.83 6.35
C LEU A 17 12.58 -0.01 6.99
N MET A 18 12.62 -1.33 6.83
CA MET A 18 11.71 -2.26 7.50
C MET A 18 11.81 -2.15 9.01
N SER A 19 13.04 -2.10 9.54
CA SER A 19 13.30 -1.89 10.97
C SER A 19 12.79 -0.52 11.45
N ALA A 20 13.00 0.53 10.67
CA ALA A 20 12.49 1.86 10.98
C ALA A 20 10.96 1.85 11.10
N ILE A 21 10.23 1.23 10.15
CA ILE A 21 8.76 1.12 10.19
C ILE A 21 8.29 0.30 11.39
N ALA A 22 8.95 -0.85 11.66
CA ALA A 22 8.61 -1.72 12.78
C ALA A 22 8.66 -0.99 14.14
N ASN A 23 9.62 -0.08 14.30
CA ASN A 23 9.84 0.68 15.52
C ASN A 23 8.98 1.96 15.64
N GLN A 24 8.17 2.30 14.63
CA GLN A 24 7.27 3.45 14.71
C GLN A 24 6.10 3.18 15.66
N PRO A 25 5.63 4.19 16.40
CA PRO A 25 4.37 4.09 17.11
C PRO A 25 3.22 3.84 16.13
N ALA A 26 2.16 3.21 16.63
CA ALA A 26 0.93 3.08 15.88
C ALA A 26 0.38 4.47 15.50
N THR A 27 -0.02 4.62 14.25
CA THR A 27 -0.56 5.88 13.73
C THR A 27 -1.91 6.22 14.37
N GLY A 28 -2.07 7.48 14.78
CA GLY A 28 -3.34 8.01 15.31
C GLY A 28 -4.34 8.45 14.24
N ILE A 29 -3.94 8.42 12.98
CA ILE A 29 -4.70 8.90 11.82
C ILE A 29 -5.03 7.75 10.86
N GLN A 30 -5.97 8.00 9.95
CA GLN A 30 -6.18 7.12 8.81
C GLN A 30 -5.20 7.50 7.70
N LEU A 31 -4.78 6.50 6.92
CA LEU A 31 -3.89 6.67 5.79
C LEU A 31 -4.53 6.14 4.51
N PHE A 32 -4.21 6.76 3.38
CA PHE A 32 -4.89 6.56 2.11
C PHE A 32 -3.89 6.21 1.02
N ARG A 33 -4.18 5.17 0.23
CA ARG A 33 -3.38 4.81 -0.93
C ARG A 33 -4.28 4.55 -2.12
N GLY A 34 -4.02 5.28 -3.20
CA GLY A 34 -4.59 4.99 -4.51
C GLY A 34 -3.81 3.90 -5.21
N ALA A 35 -4.52 3.05 -5.93
CA ALA A 35 -3.95 2.07 -6.82
C ALA A 35 -4.94 1.74 -7.95
N ARG A 36 -4.43 1.08 -8.99
CA ARG A 36 -5.27 0.43 -9.99
C ARG A 36 -5.11 -1.09 -9.91
N ALA A 37 -6.22 -1.82 -10.00
CA ALA A 37 -6.23 -3.28 -9.92
C ALA A 37 -7.04 -3.88 -11.08
N THR A 38 -6.71 -5.10 -11.49
CA THR A 38 -7.51 -5.80 -12.51
C THR A 38 -8.90 -6.16 -11.94
N PRO A 39 -9.93 -6.34 -12.78
CA PRO A 39 -11.24 -6.79 -12.32
C PRO A 39 -11.19 -8.09 -11.51
N ALA A 40 -10.32 -9.04 -11.88
CA ALA A 40 -10.12 -10.28 -11.14
C ALA A 40 -9.53 -10.05 -9.74
N ALA A 41 -8.54 -9.15 -9.61
CA ALA A 41 -7.98 -8.78 -8.32
C ALA A 41 -9.03 -8.11 -7.43
N VAL A 42 -9.82 -7.19 -7.98
CA VAL A 42 -10.92 -6.53 -7.25
C VAL A 42 -11.99 -7.54 -6.80
N ALA A 43 -12.35 -8.52 -7.64
CA ALA A 43 -13.30 -9.57 -7.27
C ALA A 43 -12.81 -10.44 -6.10
N ALA A 44 -11.48 -10.58 -5.94
CA ALA A 44 -10.85 -11.29 -4.82
C ALA A 44 -10.75 -10.47 -3.52
N MET A 45 -10.97 -9.14 -3.57
CA MET A 45 -10.90 -8.23 -2.42
C MET A 45 -12.15 -8.33 -1.53
N GLN A 46 -12.33 -9.49 -0.92
CA GLN A 46 -13.46 -9.75 -0.02
C GLN A 46 -13.09 -9.50 1.44
N ARG A 47 -14.10 -9.20 2.26
CA ARG A 47 -13.92 -9.07 3.72
C ARG A 47 -13.30 -10.35 4.28
N GLY A 48 -12.26 -10.20 5.09
CA GLY A 48 -11.52 -11.31 5.68
C GLY A 48 -10.30 -11.75 4.88
N SER A 49 -10.25 -11.46 3.57
CA SER A 49 -9.06 -11.71 2.74
C SER A 49 -7.84 -10.98 3.28
N VAL A 50 -6.68 -11.59 3.09
CA VAL A 50 -5.38 -11.00 3.43
C VAL A 50 -4.76 -10.43 2.16
N VAL A 51 -4.27 -9.20 2.26
CA VAL A 51 -3.50 -8.51 1.24
C VAL A 51 -2.11 -8.26 1.81
N THR A 52 -1.10 -8.82 1.17
CA THR A 52 0.30 -8.52 1.46
C THR A 52 0.69 -7.30 0.66
N LEU A 53 1.09 -6.23 1.36
CA LEU A 53 1.62 -5.04 0.72
C LEU A 53 3.14 -5.07 0.88
N PRO A 54 3.93 -5.03 -0.21
CA PRO A 54 5.36 -4.72 -0.10
C PRO A 54 5.52 -3.29 0.43
N LEU A 55 6.75 -2.77 0.51
CA LEU A 55 6.97 -1.37 0.86
C LEU A 55 6.05 -0.45 0.04
N SER A 56 5.10 0.17 0.73
CA SER A 56 3.97 0.85 0.10
C SER A 56 3.81 2.23 0.71
N SER A 57 3.66 3.23 -0.15
CA SER A 57 3.40 4.62 0.23
C SER A 57 1.90 4.87 0.42
N PHE A 58 1.58 5.65 1.44
CA PHE A 58 0.27 6.14 1.80
C PHE A 58 0.35 7.64 2.14
N ALA A 59 -0.73 8.36 1.87
CA ALA A 59 -0.87 9.76 2.25
C ALA A 59 -1.78 9.91 3.47
N SER A 60 -1.59 10.96 4.27
CA SER A 60 -2.56 11.39 5.28
C SER A 60 -3.80 12.07 4.68
N SER A 61 -3.75 12.43 3.40
CA SER A 61 -4.82 13.09 2.65
C SER A 61 -5.58 12.10 1.77
N SER A 62 -6.90 12.02 1.95
CA SER A 62 -7.76 11.21 1.09
C SER A 62 -7.75 11.69 -0.35
N ARG A 63 -7.66 13.01 -0.59
CA ARG A 63 -7.57 13.58 -1.94
C ARG A 63 -6.38 13.04 -2.71
N ILE A 64 -5.20 13.00 -2.08
CA ILE A 64 -3.98 12.46 -2.71
C ILE A 64 -4.20 10.98 -3.03
N GLY A 65 -4.73 10.20 -2.10
CA GLY A 65 -5.05 8.78 -2.36
C GLY A 65 -6.01 8.58 -3.53
N ILE A 66 -7.01 9.44 -3.69
CA ILE A 66 -7.96 9.38 -4.81
C ILE A 66 -7.27 9.74 -6.12
N ASP A 67 -6.50 10.84 -6.14
CA ASP A 67 -5.76 11.28 -7.33
C ASP A 67 -4.86 10.14 -7.85
N PHE A 68 -4.18 9.41 -6.96
CA PHE A 68 -3.40 8.22 -7.33
C PHE A 68 -4.23 7.03 -7.82
N ALA A 69 -5.47 6.84 -7.33
CA ALA A 69 -6.34 5.75 -7.80
C ALA A 69 -6.80 6.00 -9.25
N HIS A 70 -6.97 7.27 -9.61
CA HIS A 70 -7.39 7.67 -10.96
C HIS A 70 -6.23 7.88 -11.93
N ASP A 71 -4.98 7.85 -11.47
CA ASP A 71 -3.81 8.01 -12.33
C ASP A 71 -3.59 6.74 -13.20
N PRO A 72 -3.76 6.83 -14.53
CA PRO A 72 -3.59 5.69 -15.43
C PRO A 72 -2.12 5.31 -15.67
N THR A 73 -1.18 6.13 -15.22
CA THR A 73 0.27 5.85 -15.28
C THR A 73 0.72 4.96 -14.12
N GLN A 74 -0.08 4.87 -13.06
CA GLN A 74 0.17 4.08 -11.86
C GLN A 74 -0.58 2.76 -11.96
N GLY A 75 0.00 1.79 -12.67
CA GLY A 75 -0.37 0.39 -12.44
C GLY A 75 -0.03 0.06 -11.00
N GLY A 76 -1.01 -0.24 -10.14
CA GLY A 76 -0.79 -0.81 -8.80
C GLY A 76 -0.15 -2.21 -8.83
N LEU A 77 0.56 -2.53 -9.92
CA LEU A 77 1.20 -3.77 -10.29
C LEU A 77 2.62 -3.42 -10.74
N ASN A 78 3.57 -3.57 -9.82
CA ASN A 78 5.02 -3.57 -10.03
C ASN A 78 5.68 -2.28 -10.57
N PRO A 79 6.75 -1.79 -9.90
CA PRO A 79 7.66 -0.74 -10.40
C PRO A 79 8.32 -1.03 -11.77
N GLY A 80 8.09 -2.21 -12.38
CA GLY A 80 8.62 -2.60 -13.69
C GLY A 80 7.65 -2.46 -14.88
N ALA A 81 6.37 -2.14 -14.65
CA ALA A 81 5.38 -2.05 -15.72
C ALA A 81 5.52 -0.72 -16.50
N LYS A 82 6.49 -0.64 -17.42
CA LYS A 82 6.66 0.48 -18.37
C LYS A 82 5.51 0.62 -19.40
N GLN A 83 4.42 -0.13 -19.24
CA GLN A 83 3.31 -0.15 -20.18
C GLN A 83 2.12 0.55 -19.54
N ARG A 84 1.65 1.63 -20.17
CA ARG A 84 0.36 2.26 -19.84
C ARG A 84 -0.71 1.18 -20.01
N ILE A 85 -1.31 0.77 -18.90
CA ILE A 85 -2.42 -0.18 -18.92
C ILE A 85 -3.65 0.61 -19.40
N PRO A 86 -4.40 0.13 -20.40
CA PRO A 86 -5.64 0.78 -20.82
C PRO A 86 -6.58 1.02 -19.62
N ASP A 87 -7.22 2.19 -19.59
CA ASP A 87 -8.04 2.62 -18.46
C ASP A 87 -9.22 1.66 -18.19
N ASP A 88 -9.70 0.96 -19.22
CA ASP A 88 -10.75 -0.06 -19.17
C ASP A 88 -10.27 -1.43 -18.69
N ALA A 89 -8.95 -1.68 -18.67
CA ALA A 89 -8.36 -2.92 -18.18
C ALA A 89 -8.15 -2.92 -16.66
N THR A 90 -8.36 -1.79 -15.98
CA THR A 90 -8.14 -1.66 -14.54
C THR A 90 -9.20 -0.80 -13.85
N ILE A 91 -9.49 -1.16 -12.61
CA ILE A 91 -10.45 -0.49 -11.74
C ILE A 91 -9.67 0.37 -10.72
N PRO A 92 -10.08 1.63 -10.48
CA PRO A 92 -9.51 2.45 -9.42
C PRO A 92 -9.85 1.88 -8.05
N VAL A 93 -8.85 1.76 -7.19
CA VAL A 93 -8.96 1.24 -5.82
C VAL A 93 -8.35 2.24 -4.84
N LEU A 94 -9.11 2.56 -3.80
CA LEU A 94 -8.64 3.33 -2.65
C LEU A 94 -8.51 2.41 -1.45
N TYR A 95 -7.27 2.14 -1.04
CA TYR A 95 -6.98 1.47 0.22
C TYR A 95 -7.00 2.49 1.36
N ILE A 96 -7.78 2.19 2.40
CA ILE A 96 -7.85 2.97 3.63
C ILE A 96 -7.28 2.15 4.76
N LEU A 97 -6.11 2.54 5.24
CA LEU A 97 -5.51 1.94 6.41
C LEU A 97 -6.04 2.63 7.67
N GLY A 98 -6.70 1.84 8.52
CA GLY A 98 -7.27 2.33 9.77
C GLY A 98 -6.21 2.80 10.76
N ARG A 99 -6.67 3.59 11.74
CA ARG A 99 -5.87 3.98 12.91
C ARG A 99 -5.30 2.74 13.60
N GLY A 100 -4.12 2.86 14.19
CA GLY A 100 -3.46 1.76 14.90
C GLY A 100 -2.41 1.01 14.07
N ALA A 101 -2.30 1.29 12.77
CA ALA A 101 -1.28 0.68 11.92
C ALA A 101 0.10 1.32 12.13
N ARG A 102 1.18 0.54 12.04
CA ARG A 102 2.56 1.05 12.07
C ARG A 102 3.00 1.51 10.69
N ALA A 103 3.38 2.78 10.58
CA ALA A 103 3.86 3.38 9.35
C ALA A 103 4.90 4.47 9.68
N GLY A 104 5.97 4.56 8.90
CA GLY A 104 6.97 5.61 9.04
C GLY A 104 6.60 6.84 8.24
N ASN A 105 6.54 8.00 8.89
CA ASN A 105 6.42 9.27 8.18
C ASN A 105 7.79 9.64 7.60
N ILE A 106 7.91 9.62 6.27
CA ILE A 106 9.18 9.87 5.58
C ILE A 106 9.26 11.29 5.00
N ALA A 107 8.13 11.96 4.87
CA ALA A 107 8.06 13.35 4.42
C ALA A 107 6.99 14.09 5.23
N HIS A 108 7.41 14.64 6.38
CA HIS A 108 6.51 15.28 7.35
C HIS A 108 5.64 16.38 6.74
N ASP A 109 6.21 17.18 5.83
CA ASP A 109 5.53 18.31 5.20
C ASP A 109 4.49 17.89 4.14
N VAL A 110 4.66 16.69 3.58
CA VAL A 110 3.80 16.15 2.51
C VAL A 110 2.78 15.15 3.06
N GLY A 111 2.99 14.70 4.30
CA GLY A 111 2.13 13.71 4.94
C GLY A 111 2.25 12.32 4.31
N GLU A 112 3.47 11.96 3.88
CA GLU A 112 3.77 10.65 3.29
C GLU A 112 4.19 9.64 4.36
N PHE A 113 3.55 8.48 4.32
CA PHE A 113 3.77 7.37 5.22
C PHE A 113 4.11 6.11 4.44
N VAL A 114 5.10 5.37 4.90
CA VAL A 114 5.43 4.05 4.34
C VAL A 114 5.11 2.94 5.33
N THR A 115 4.52 1.87 4.82
CA THR A 115 4.23 0.66 5.59
C THR A 115 4.34 -0.56 4.69
N THR A 116 4.30 -1.74 5.30
CA THR A 116 4.44 -3.03 4.63
C THR A 116 4.02 -4.15 5.57
N GLY A 117 3.76 -5.33 5.01
CA GLY A 117 3.31 -6.52 5.72
C GLY A 117 1.91 -6.95 5.31
N ASP A 118 1.26 -7.71 6.20
CA ASP A 118 -0.03 -8.33 5.92
C ASP A 118 -1.20 -7.55 6.54
N PHE A 119 -2.19 -7.29 5.70
CA PHE A 119 -3.37 -6.53 6.04
C PHE A 119 -4.63 -7.34 5.76
N ARG A 120 -5.55 -7.38 6.72
CA ARG A 120 -6.87 -7.96 6.53
C ARG A 120 -7.79 -6.91 5.94
N ILE A 121 -8.54 -7.29 4.91
CA ILE A 121 -9.67 -6.48 4.45
C ILE A 121 -10.76 -6.55 5.53
N ALA A 122 -10.88 -5.46 6.28
CA ALA A 122 -11.86 -5.32 7.36
C ALA A 122 -13.27 -5.13 6.81
N ALA A 123 -13.38 -4.42 5.68
CA ALA A 123 -14.59 -4.23 4.90
C ALA A 123 -14.23 -3.72 3.50
N GLN A 124 -15.00 -4.11 2.49
CA GLN A 124 -15.14 -3.32 1.27
C GLN A 124 -16.32 -2.38 1.51
N VAL A 125 -16.08 -1.09 1.58
CA VAL A 125 -17.07 -0.16 2.15
C VAL A 125 -18.00 0.41 1.09
N ALA A 126 -17.53 0.55 -0.15
CA ALA A 126 -18.38 1.03 -1.23
C ALA A 126 -17.66 0.89 -2.57
N VAL A 127 -18.47 0.93 -3.63
CA VAL A 127 -18.05 1.49 -4.90
C VAL A 127 -18.60 2.91 -4.92
N TRP A 128 -17.74 3.91 -5.09
CA TRP A 128 -18.16 5.31 -5.22
C TRP A 128 -18.82 5.57 -6.58
N GLY A 129 -19.51 6.70 -6.72
CA GLY A 129 -20.25 7.05 -7.95
C GLY A 129 -19.38 7.19 -9.21
N ASP A 130 -18.07 7.32 -9.03
CA ASP A 130 -17.04 7.35 -10.08
C ASP A 130 -16.44 5.96 -10.42
N GLY A 131 -16.93 4.89 -9.77
CA GLY A 131 -16.44 3.53 -9.95
C GLY A 131 -15.25 3.16 -9.04
N THR A 132 -14.82 4.03 -8.12
CA THR A 132 -13.71 3.73 -7.20
C THR A 132 -14.11 2.73 -6.14
N HIS A 133 -13.35 1.63 -6.06
CA HIS A 133 -13.53 0.60 -5.04
C HIS A 133 -12.79 0.98 -3.76
N VAL A 134 -13.50 1.06 -2.64
CA VAL A 134 -12.91 1.42 -1.35
C VAL A 134 -12.70 0.20 -0.48
N VAL A 135 -11.44 -0.03 -0.09
CA VAL A 135 -10.99 -1.22 0.65
C VAL A 135 -10.39 -0.80 1.98
N PHE A 136 -11.02 -1.21 3.09
CA PHE A 136 -10.53 -0.90 4.43
C PHE A 136 -9.58 -1.99 4.91
N LEU A 137 -8.37 -1.59 5.27
CA LEU A 137 -7.30 -2.46 5.71
C LEU A 137 -7.10 -2.36 7.22
N ARG A 138 -6.88 -3.51 7.85
CA ARG A 138 -6.41 -3.64 9.24
C ARG A 138 -5.13 -4.47 9.26
N GLN A 139 -4.05 -3.91 9.78
CA GLN A 139 -2.78 -4.64 9.92
C GLN A 139 -2.96 -5.87 10.83
N ILE A 140 -2.45 -7.03 10.40
CA ILE A 140 -2.56 -8.30 11.12
C ILE A 140 -1.24 -8.66 11.80
N THR A 141 -0.15 -8.54 11.04
CA THR A 141 1.22 -8.78 11.51
C THR A 141 1.95 -7.44 11.43
N PRO A 142 2.30 -6.81 12.56
CA PRO A 142 3.29 -5.75 12.52
C PRO A 142 4.59 -6.36 11.98
N ILE A 143 5.34 -5.62 11.16
CA ILE A 143 6.68 -6.03 10.77
C ILE A 143 7.45 -6.31 12.06
N GLU A 144 7.82 -7.56 12.31
CA GLU A 144 8.72 -7.88 13.40
C GLU A 144 10.08 -7.29 13.00
N GLY A 145 10.47 -6.20 13.66
CA GLY A 145 11.83 -5.69 13.52
C GLY A 145 12.76 -6.76 14.06
N THR A 146 13.57 -7.37 13.21
CA THR A 146 14.70 -8.18 13.66
C THR A 146 15.67 -7.23 14.35
N THR A 147 15.71 -7.31 15.69
CA THR A 147 16.74 -6.70 16.54
C THR A 147 18.10 -7.30 16.27
#